data_AF-A0A916RBD3-F1
#
_entry.id   AF-A0A916RBD3-F1
#
_cell.length_a   1.000
_cell.length_b   1.000
_cell.length_c   1.000
_cell.angle_alpha   90.00
_cell.angle_beta   90.00
_cell.angle_gamma   90.00
#
_symmetry.space_group_name_H-M   'P 1'
#
loop_
_entity.id
_entity.type
_entity.pdbx_description
1 polymer ?
#
loop_
_entity_poly.entity_id
_entity_poly.type
_entity_poly.pdbx_seq_one_letter_code
_entity_poly.pdbx_strand_id
1 'polypeptide(L)'
;MSKSRNKFLIINEENVKDPFLVRNEFQKALAKERLIEEILLDNEFIEIEERKKTAKLKQVKITELDYANEKFKVEKIWRVNLEKQIPGISTSGKTTEVALLVLQKYEGNSYTLNIILVEMKSSLQPRKTKSGKVINSSFDEIHDKFRDSMNRMYMLLTLNNYGNPDKYYNRSSIKINFKGAIFYDRNEIKEGDIENDNEQNFYDIFEGKRNLLTCSTILSDNDKIKVKSFNNIDDQGSITVKIEDLLFK
;
A
#
# COMPACT_ATOMS: atom_id res chain seq x y z
N MET A 1 -42.01 -16.30 -21.51
CA MET A 1 -40.61 -16.53 -21.12
C MET A 1 -40.14 -15.34 -20.30
N SER A 2 -40.00 -15.52 -18.99
CA SER A 2 -39.63 -14.45 -18.04
C SER A 2 -38.11 -14.36 -17.96
N LYS A 3 -37.56 -13.17 -18.27
CA LYS A 3 -36.12 -12.86 -18.10
C LYS A 3 -35.74 -13.07 -16.63
N SER A 4 -34.74 -13.91 -16.36
CA SER A 4 -34.17 -14.02 -15.02
C SER A 4 -33.64 -12.64 -14.60
N ARG A 5 -34.30 -12.04 -13.61
CA ARG A 5 -33.73 -10.90 -12.89
C ARG A 5 -32.56 -11.42 -12.06
N ASN A 6 -31.40 -10.80 -12.23
CA ASN A 6 -30.28 -11.00 -11.31
C ASN A 6 -30.79 -10.74 -9.88
N LYS A 7 -30.79 -11.79 -9.04
CA LYS A 7 -31.07 -11.65 -7.62
C LYS A 7 -29.82 -11.06 -6.99
N PHE A 8 -29.84 -9.75 -6.75
CA PHE A 8 -28.90 -9.15 -5.81
C PHE A 8 -29.28 -9.60 -4.41
N LEU A 9 -28.29 -9.99 -3.63
CA LEU A 9 -28.47 -10.39 -2.24
C LEU A 9 -28.74 -9.12 -1.43
N ILE A 10 -30.02 -8.78 -1.27
CA ILE A 10 -30.45 -7.75 -0.33
C ILE A 10 -30.40 -8.40 1.06
N ILE A 11 -29.33 -8.16 1.80
CA ILE A 11 -29.29 -8.47 3.23
C ILE A 11 -30.08 -7.36 3.93
N ASN A 12 -31.39 -7.58 4.09
CA ASN A 12 -32.22 -7.11 5.21
C ASN A 12 -33.68 -7.38 4.89
N GLU A 13 -34.14 -8.60 5.16
CA GLU A 13 -35.51 -8.81 5.60
C GLU A 13 -35.44 -9.34 7.03
N GLU A 14 -36.03 -8.57 7.94
CA GLU A 14 -36.45 -8.98 9.27
C GLU A 14 -35.35 -9.33 10.28
N ASN A 15 -34.52 -8.35 10.65
CA ASN A 15 -34.16 -8.15 12.06
C ASN A 15 -33.44 -6.81 12.24
N VAL A 16 -34.02 -5.95 13.09
CA VAL A 16 -33.38 -4.71 13.56
C VAL A 16 -32.22 -5.10 14.49
N LYS A 17 -31.08 -5.51 13.93
CA LYS A 17 -29.83 -5.70 14.66
C LYS A 17 -28.66 -5.19 13.82
N ASP A 18 -28.33 -3.94 14.14
CA ASP A 18 -27.07 -3.27 13.88
C ASP A 18 -26.56 -3.24 12.41
N PRO A 19 -26.71 -2.12 11.68
CA PRO A 19 -26.13 -1.96 10.34
C PRO A 19 -24.60 -2.10 10.32
N PHE A 20 -23.92 -2.09 11.47
CA PHE A 20 -22.47 -2.32 11.59
C PHE A 20 -22.06 -3.80 11.61
N LEU A 21 -23.01 -4.76 11.62
CA LEU A 21 -22.71 -6.19 11.77
C LEU A 21 -21.94 -6.75 10.56
N VAL A 22 -22.35 -6.41 9.33
CA VAL A 22 -21.64 -6.82 8.11
C VAL A 22 -20.21 -6.26 8.09
N ARG A 23 -20.03 -5.00 8.51
CA ARG A 23 -18.70 -4.36 8.58
C ARG A 23 -17.80 -5.06 9.59
N ASN A 24 -18.30 -5.27 10.80
CA ASN A 24 -17.51 -5.91 11.87
C ASN A 24 -17.13 -7.34 11.50
N GLU A 25 -18.07 -8.10 10.92
CA GLU A 25 -17.79 -9.45 10.46
C GLU A 25 -16.84 -9.47 9.24
N PHE A 26 -16.96 -8.50 8.33
CA PHE A 26 -16.02 -8.34 7.22
C PHE A 26 -14.61 -8.01 7.72
N GLN A 27 -14.46 -7.07 8.65
CA GLN A 27 -13.16 -6.71 9.25
C GLN A 27 -12.55 -7.89 10.00
N LYS A 28 -13.33 -8.61 10.81
CA LYS A 28 -12.89 -9.85 11.47
C LYS A 28 -12.47 -10.93 10.48
N ALA A 29 -13.21 -11.09 9.38
CA ALA A 29 -12.88 -12.05 8.33
C ALA A 29 -11.56 -11.67 7.63
N LEU A 30 -11.36 -10.40 7.29
CA LEU A 30 -10.10 -9.93 6.69
C LEU A 30 -8.90 -10.13 7.63
N ALA A 31 -9.09 -9.91 8.94
CA ALA A 31 -8.06 -10.18 9.95
C ALA A 31 -7.74 -11.68 10.05
N LYS A 32 -8.76 -12.56 10.02
CA LYS A 32 -8.57 -14.03 9.98
C LYS A 32 -7.79 -14.49 8.76
N GLU A 33 -8.01 -13.85 7.61
CA GLU A 33 -7.26 -14.11 6.37
C GLU A 33 -5.82 -13.59 6.41
N ARG A 34 -5.43 -12.90 7.50
CA ARG A 34 -4.13 -12.22 7.65
C ARG A 34 -3.88 -11.22 6.53
N LEU A 35 -4.95 -10.57 6.06
CA LEU A 35 -4.83 -9.49 5.10
C LEU A 35 -4.20 -8.27 5.75
N ILE A 36 -4.65 -7.94 6.96
CA ILE A 36 -4.22 -6.79 7.75
C ILE A 36 -3.78 -7.32 9.12
N GLU A 37 -2.56 -6.99 9.51
CA GLU A 37 -1.95 -7.42 10.77
C GLU A 37 -1.38 -6.19 11.49
N GLU A 38 -1.68 -6.03 12.78
CA GLU A 38 -1.03 -5.03 13.63
C GLU A 38 0.37 -5.53 13.99
N ILE A 39 1.36 -4.66 13.83
CA ILE A 39 2.74 -4.93 14.17
C ILE A 39 3.00 -4.30 15.53
N LEU A 40 3.49 -5.11 16.48
CA LEU A 40 3.90 -4.61 17.79
C LEU A 40 5.19 -3.79 17.63
N LEU A 41 5.26 -2.63 18.28
CA LEU A 41 6.38 -1.71 18.13
C LEU A 41 7.67 -2.20 18.81
N ASP A 42 7.56 -3.16 19.73
CA ASP A 42 8.67 -3.85 20.37
C ASP A 42 9.26 -4.99 19.52
N ASN A 43 8.66 -5.29 18.36
CA ASN A 43 9.26 -6.20 17.40
C ASN A 43 10.60 -5.62 16.87
N GLU A 44 11.57 -6.50 16.66
CA GLU A 44 12.89 -6.12 16.16
C GLU A 44 12.82 -5.53 14.74
N PHE A 45 12.01 -6.14 13.86
CA PHE A 45 11.81 -5.69 12.49
C PHE A 45 10.48 -6.15 11.88
N ILE A 46 10.05 -5.47 10.83
CA ILE A 46 9.04 -5.95 9.87
C ILE A 46 9.78 -6.59 8.70
N GLU A 47 9.36 -7.80 8.33
CA GLU A 47 9.93 -8.58 7.23
C GLU A 47 8.98 -8.65 6.03
N ILE A 48 9.49 -8.28 4.87
CA ILE A 48 8.83 -8.40 3.56
C ILE A 48 9.70 -9.31 2.69
N GLU A 49 9.16 -10.47 2.31
CA GLU A 49 9.88 -11.50 1.56
C GLU A 49 9.41 -11.57 0.10
N GLU A 50 10.34 -11.77 -0.82
CA GLU A 50 10.07 -12.15 -2.20
C GLU A 50 10.12 -13.68 -2.35
N ARG A 51 8.97 -14.27 -2.69
CA ARG A 51 8.78 -15.73 -2.76
C ARG A 51 9.39 -16.36 -4.02
N LYS A 52 9.74 -15.55 -5.04
CA LYS A 52 10.35 -16.07 -6.27
C LYS A 52 11.76 -16.58 -5.99
N LYS A 53 11.97 -17.88 -6.21
CA LYS A 53 13.29 -18.54 -6.05
C LYS A 53 14.41 -17.86 -6.84
N THR A 54 14.10 -17.27 -8.00
CA THR A 54 15.08 -16.61 -8.87
C THR A 54 15.32 -15.13 -8.55
N ALA A 55 14.60 -14.55 -7.58
CA ALA A 55 14.82 -13.17 -7.19
C ALA A 55 16.19 -13.00 -6.54
N LYS A 56 16.85 -11.86 -6.78
CA LYS A 56 18.14 -11.53 -6.17
C LYS A 56 17.93 -10.80 -4.85
N LEU A 57 17.08 -9.78 -4.86
CA LEU A 57 16.49 -9.22 -3.66
C LEU A 57 15.49 -10.23 -3.08
N LYS A 58 15.84 -10.82 -1.95
CA LYS A 58 15.04 -11.83 -1.23
C LYS A 58 14.17 -11.21 -0.16
N GLN A 59 14.67 -10.16 0.48
CA GLN A 59 14.07 -9.67 1.70
C GLN A 59 14.28 -8.16 1.87
N VAL A 60 13.29 -7.52 2.47
CA VAL A 60 13.42 -6.19 3.07
C VAL A 60 13.12 -6.29 4.56
N LYS A 61 14.00 -5.74 5.39
CA LYS A 61 13.84 -5.58 6.84
C LYS A 61 13.65 -4.12 7.18
N ILE A 62 12.61 -3.82 7.94
CA ILE A 62 12.32 -2.46 8.41
C ILE A 62 12.47 -2.45 9.92
N THR A 63 13.42 -1.67 10.44
CA THR A 63 13.82 -1.64 11.85
C THR A 63 13.39 -0.34 12.53
N GLU A 64 13.65 -0.26 13.84
CA GLU A 64 13.42 0.93 14.68
C GLU A 64 11.95 1.36 14.71
N LEU A 65 11.05 0.40 14.94
CA LEU A 65 9.60 0.58 14.79
C LEU A 65 8.98 1.57 15.79
N ASP A 66 9.46 1.62 17.05
CA ASP A 66 9.07 2.62 18.06
C ASP A 66 9.82 3.95 17.88
N TYR A 67 9.87 4.45 16.65
CA TYR A 67 10.56 5.69 16.33
C TYR A 67 9.81 6.91 16.89
N ALA A 68 10.56 7.80 17.53
CA ALA A 68 10.07 9.09 18.00
C ALA A 68 11.14 10.18 17.85
N ASN A 69 10.71 11.40 17.56
CA ASN A 69 11.55 12.59 17.54
C ASN A 69 10.80 13.78 18.17
N GLU A 70 11.40 14.96 18.13
CA GLU A 70 10.83 16.20 18.67
C GLU A 70 9.48 16.60 18.05
N LYS A 71 9.12 16.08 16.88
CA LYS A 71 7.91 16.47 16.14
C LYS A 71 6.77 15.46 16.29
N PHE A 72 7.09 14.18 16.26
CA PHE A 72 6.11 13.12 16.31
C PHE A 72 6.67 11.82 16.90
N LYS A 73 5.75 10.95 17.31
CA LYS A 73 6.00 9.56 17.66
C LYS A 73 5.17 8.61 16.79
N VAL A 74 5.75 7.49 16.39
CA VAL A 74 5.01 6.36 15.81
C VAL A 74 4.16 5.73 16.91
N GLU A 75 2.85 5.70 16.72
CA GLU A 75 1.90 5.17 17.70
C GLU A 75 1.48 3.74 17.36
N LYS A 76 1.26 3.45 16.06
CA LYS A 76 0.84 2.14 15.58
C LYS A 76 1.35 1.88 14.17
N ILE A 77 1.58 0.60 13.87
CA ILE A 77 1.90 0.13 12.52
C ILE A 77 0.97 -1.03 12.17
N TRP A 78 0.38 -1.00 10.97
CA TRP A 78 -0.27 -2.16 10.37
C TRP A 78 0.39 -2.54 9.06
N ARG A 79 0.48 -3.84 8.80
CA ARG A 79 0.90 -4.42 7.54
C ARG A 79 -0.33 -4.91 6.78
N VAL A 80 -0.45 -4.51 5.53
CA VAL A 80 -1.47 -5.02 4.59
C VAL A 80 -0.78 -5.82 3.50
N ASN A 81 -1.07 -7.12 3.42
CA ASN A 81 -0.58 -7.97 2.34
C ASN A 81 -1.44 -7.78 1.09
N LEU A 82 -0.97 -6.96 0.15
CA LEU A 82 -1.76 -6.61 -1.04
C LEU A 82 -1.78 -7.74 -2.07
N GLU A 83 -0.80 -8.65 -2.08
CA GLU A 83 -0.83 -9.83 -2.96
C GLU A 83 -1.67 -10.98 -2.42
N LYS A 84 -2.17 -10.89 -1.18
CA LYS A 84 -3.05 -11.91 -0.61
C LYS A 84 -4.33 -11.99 -1.44
N GLN A 85 -4.49 -13.13 -2.11
CA GLN A 85 -5.74 -13.57 -2.72
C GLN A 85 -6.75 -13.83 -1.60
N ILE A 86 -7.92 -13.20 -1.69
CA ILE A 86 -9.01 -13.39 -0.75
C ILE A 86 -10.13 -14.10 -1.52
N PRO A 87 -10.54 -15.31 -1.13
CA PRO A 87 -11.64 -16.01 -1.77
C PRO A 87 -12.89 -15.13 -1.88
N GLY A 88 -13.49 -15.05 -3.06
CA GLY A 88 -14.68 -14.24 -3.31
C GLY A 88 -14.42 -12.74 -3.57
N ILE A 89 -13.18 -12.25 -3.38
CA ILE A 89 -12.78 -10.89 -3.76
C ILE A 89 -11.82 -11.01 -4.94
N SER A 90 -12.26 -10.60 -6.13
CA SER A 90 -11.37 -10.56 -7.29
C SER A 90 -10.38 -9.42 -7.14
N THR A 91 -9.10 -9.77 -6.94
CA THR A 91 -7.98 -8.84 -6.96
C THR A 91 -7.31 -8.93 -8.33
N SER A 92 -7.99 -8.47 -9.38
CA SER A 92 -7.53 -8.60 -10.78
C SER A 92 -6.46 -7.59 -11.20
N GLY A 93 -5.86 -6.85 -10.26
CA GLY A 93 -4.80 -5.88 -10.51
C GLY A 93 -3.42 -6.42 -10.12
N LYS A 94 -2.37 -5.86 -10.70
CA LYS A 94 -1.01 -6.04 -10.16
C LYS A 94 -0.91 -5.04 -9.01
N THR A 95 -0.76 -5.49 -7.77
CA THR A 95 -0.50 -4.60 -6.64
C THR A 95 0.99 -4.58 -6.33
N THR A 96 1.39 -3.62 -5.51
CA THR A 96 2.61 -3.73 -4.71
C THR A 96 2.56 -4.94 -3.78
N GLU A 97 3.69 -5.41 -3.27
CA GLU A 97 3.71 -6.58 -2.36
C GLU A 97 2.95 -6.28 -1.06
N VAL A 98 3.24 -5.12 -0.44
CA VAL A 98 2.71 -4.74 0.88
C VAL A 98 2.35 -3.24 0.91
N ALA A 99 1.39 -2.88 1.76
CA ALA A 99 1.26 -1.52 2.28
C ALA A 99 1.50 -1.48 3.78
N LEU A 100 2.30 -0.53 4.25
CA LEU A 100 2.49 -0.25 5.67
C LEU A 100 1.71 1.00 6.06
N LEU A 101 0.89 0.88 7.08
CA LEU A 101 0.07 1.95 7.62
C LEU A 101 0.71 2.39 8.92
N VAL A 102 1.37 3.54 8.92
CA VAL A 102 2.11 4.08 10.08
C VAL A 102 1.34 5.27 10.63
N LEU A 103 0.75 5.10 11.80
CA LEU A 103 0.08 6.17 12.52
C LEU A 103 1.10 6.97 13.33
N GLN A 104 1.22 8.25 13.02
CA GLN A 104 2.06 9.21 13.75
C GLN A 104 1.18 10.12 14.59
N LYS A 105 1.59 10.32 15.83
CA LYS A 105 1.03 11.31 16.75
C LYS A 105 1.99 12.49 16.88
N TYR A 106 1.49 13.69 16.59
CA TYR A 106 2.20 14.95 16.73
C TYR A 106 1.82 15.67 18.02
N GLU A 107 2.62 16.67 18.39
CA GLU A 107 2.27 17.60 19.46
C GLU A 107 0.88 18.24 19.20
N GLY A 108 0.10 18.40 20.27
CA GLY A 108 -1.28 18.93 20.16
C GLY A 108 -2.36 17.91 19.75
N ASN A 109 -2.09 16.59 19.85
CA ASN A 109 -3.02 15.51 19.51
C ASN A 109 -3.52 15.54 18.04
N SER A 110 -2.64 15.96 17.13
CA SER A 110 -2.87 15.80 15.69
C SER A 110 -2.24 14.51 15.19
N TYR A 111 -2.87 13.90 14.17
CA TYR A 111 -2.52 12.57 13.70
C TYR A 111 -2.29 12.57 12.20
N THR A 112 -1.26 11.84 11.77
CA THR A 112 -1.02 11.54 10.36
C THR A 112 -0.91 10.03 10.17
N LEU A 113 -1.70 9.48 9.24
CA LEU A 113 -1.56 8.11 8.77
C LEU A 113 -0.77 8.10 7.47
N ASN A 114 0.45 7.57 7.51
CA ASN A 114 1.25 7.35 6.31
C ASN A 114 0.97 5.95 5.77
N ILE A 115 0.58 5.87 4.50
CA ILE A 115 0.35 4.64 3.77
C ILE A 115 1.52 4.47 2.80
N ILE A 116 2.44 3.58 3.14
CA ILE A 116 3.68 3.36 2.42
C ILE A 116 3.52 2.10 1.57
N LEU A 117 3.40 2.29 0.26
CA LEU A 117 3.30 1.23 -0.73
C LEU A 117 4.71 0.72 -1.03
N VAL A 118 4.96 -0.55 -0.71
CA VAL A 118 6.29 -1.16 -0.82
C VAL A 118 6.32 -2.08 -2.03
N GLU A 119 7.18 -1.75 -3.00
CA GLU A 119 7.51 -2.63 -4.13
C GLU A 119 8.94 -3.17 -4.03
N MET A 120 9.12 -4.48 -4.28
CA MET A 120 10.43 -5.13 -4.39
C MET A 120 10.73 -5.56 -5.84
N LYS A 121 11.91 -5.21 -6.36
CA LYS A 121 12.38 -5.63 -7.70
C LYS A 121 13.81 -6.15 -7.67
N SER A 122 14.09 -7.24 -8.37
CA SER A 122 15.49 -7.64 -8.58
C SER A 122 16.23 -6.75 -9.59
N SER A 123 15.51 -6.04 -10.46
CA SER A 123 16.11 -5.07 -11.38
C SER A 123 15.05 -4.09 -11.88
N LEU A 124 15.46 -2.84 -12.06
CA LEU A 124 14.64 -1.81 -12.70
C LEU A 124 14.85 -1.74 -14.22
N GLN A 125 15.79 -2.52 -14.76
CA GLN A 125 16.16 -2.49 -16.17
C GLN A 125 15.02 -2.95 -17.10
N PRO A 126 14.92 -2.36 -18.30
CA PRO A 126 14.20 -2.96 -19.41
C PRO A 126 14.72 -4.38 -19.67
N ARG A 127 13.81 -5.33 -19.90
CA ARG A 127 14.19 -6.73 -20.20
C ARG A 127 13.70 -7.16 -21.56
N LYS A 128 14.53 -7.89 -22.30
CA LYS A 128 14.09 -8.59 -23.50
C LYS A 128 13.45 -9.92 -23.12
N THR A 129 12.24 -10.16 -23.61
CA THR A 129 11.62 -11.48 -23.52
C THR A 129 12.35 -12.47 -24.40
N LYS A 130 12.10 -13.78 -24.20
CA LYS A 130 12.57 -14.85 -25.09
C LYS A 130 12.14 -14.66 -26.55
N SER A 131 11.09 -13.89 -26.80
CA SER A 131 10.58 -13.54 -28.14
C SER A 131 11.26 -12.31 -28.78
N GLY A 132 12.26 -11.71 -28.11
CA GLY A 132 12.93 -10.49 -28.58
C GLY A 132 12.18 -9.20 -28.29
N LYS A 133 10.92 -9.25 -27.84
CA LYS A 133 10.15 -8.08 -27.39
C LYS A 133 10.83 -7.43 -26.19
N VAL A 134 11.11 -6.13 -26.29
CA VAL A 134 11.57 -5.29 -25.17
C VAL A 134 10.37 -4.99 -24.27
N ILE A 135 10.50 -5.32 -22.99
CA ILE A 135 9.64 -4.81 -21.93
C ILE A 135 10.32 -3.56 -21.42
N ASN A 136 9.61 -2.43 -21.41
CA ASN A 136 10.08 -1.15 -20.88
C ASN A 136 10.60 -1.28 -19.45
N SER A 137 11.24 -0.22 -18.95
CA SER A 137 11.72 -0.15 -17.57
C SER A 137 10.62 -0.58 -16.59
N SER A 138 11.03 -1.18 -15.47
CA SER A 138 10.09 -1.66 -14.46
C SER A 138 9.19 -0.53 -13.91
N PHE A 139 9.51 0.74 -14.15
CA PHE A 139 8.78 1.89 -13.65
C PHE A 139 7.33 1.98 -14.12
N ASP A 140 7.02 1.71 -15.39
CA ASP A 140 5.63 1.72 -15.88
C ASP A 140 4.77 0.68 -15.14
N GLU A 141 5.35 -0.51 -14.91
CA GLU A 141 4.67 -1.57 -14.15
C GLU A 141 4.52 -1.21 -12.67
N ILE A 142 5.52 -0.56 -12.08
CA ILE A 142 5.48 -0.11 -10.69
C ILE A 142 4.44 1.00 -10.53
N HIS A 143 4.34 1.91 -11.49
CA HIS A 143 3.35 2.97 -11.51
C HIS A 143 1.92 2.40 -11.53
N ASP A 144 1.65 1.48 -12.45
CA ASP A 144 0.35 0.77 -12.50
C ASP A 144 0.04 0.04 -11.19
N LYS A 145 1.06 -0.59 -10.58
CA LYS A 145 0.92 -1.25 -9.28
C LYS A 145 0.58 -0.28 -8.15
N PHE A 146 1.23 0.88 -8.12
CA PHE A 146 0.99 1.89 -7.10
C PHE A 146 -0.44 2.41 -7.20
N ARG A 147 -0.93 2.68 -8.41
CA ARG A 147 -2.34 3.03 -8.66
C ARG A 147 -3.31 1.99 -8.12
N ASP A 148 -3.13 0.74 -8.50
CA ASP A 148 -4.04 -0.34 -8.09
C ASP A 148 -4.02 -0.55 -6.57
N SER A 149 -2.83 -0.46 -5.96
CA SER A 149 -2.65 -0.51 -4.51
C SER A 149 -3.34 0.65 -3.79
N MET A 150 -3.22 1.89 -4.28
CA MET A 150 -3.92 3.04 -3.70
C MET A 150 -5.43 2.87 -3.74
N ASN A 151 -5.99 2.47 -4.89
CA ASN A 151 -7.43 2.22 -5.05
C ASN A 151 -7.91 1.21 -4.01
N ARG A 152 -7.18 0.11 -3.84
CA ARG A 152 -7.49 -0.91 -2.83
C ARG A 152 -7.42 -0.35 -1.42
N MET A 153 -6.43 0.47 -1.11
CA MET A 153 -6.32 1.12 0.20
C MET A 153 -7.47 2.10 0.46
N TYR A 154 -7.86 2.92 -0.52
CA TYR A 154 -9.02 3.80 -0.39
C TYR A 154 -10.30 3.01 -0.11
N MET A 155 -10.52 1.89 -0.80
CA MET A 155 -11.66 1.00 -0.52
C MET A 155 -11.62 0.49 0.92
N LEU A 156 -10.47 -0.02 1.39
CA LEU A 156 -10.31 -0.53 2.75
C LEU A 156 -10.53 0.56 3.82
N LEU A 157 -10.00 1.77 3.61
CA LEU A 157 -10.17 2.89 4.53
C LEU A 157 -11.61 3.37 4.58
N THR A 158 -12.29 3.42 3.43
CA THR A 158 -13.68 3.84 3.32
C THR A 158 -14.61 2.88 4.07
N LEU A 159 -14.36 1.57 3.98
CA LEU A 159 -15.06 0.56 4.78
C LEU A 159 -14.82 0.74 6.29
N ASN A 160 -13.71 1.38 6.69
CA ASN A 160 -13.38 1.67 8.09
C ASN A 160 -13.88 3.05 8.56
N ASN A 161 -14.13 4.01 7.67
CA ASN A 161 -14.45 5.39 8.05
C ASN A 161 -15.97 5.63 8.31
N TYR A 162 -16.86 4.84 7.72
CA TYR A 162 -18.32 5.08 7.82
C TYR A 162 -18.99 4.73 9.17
N GLY A 163 -18.26 4.71 10.29
CA GLY A 163 -18.77 4.11 11.54
C GLY A 163 -18.56 4.85 12.86
N ASN A 164 -17.95 6.04 12.89
CA ASN A 164 -18.08 6.89 14.07
C ASN A 164 -17.53 8.30 13.88
N PRO A 165 -18.39 9.32 13.67
CA PRO A 165 -17.98 10.71 13.79
C PRO A 165 -17.48 11.07 15.19
N ASP A 166 -17.92 10.35 16.24
CA ASP A 166 -17.79 10.80 17.63
C ASP A 166 -16.92 9.93 18.56
N LYS A 167 -16.72 8.62 18.31
CA LYS A 167 -16.10 7.73 19.33
C LYS A 167 -14.60 7.48 19.28
N TYR A 168 -13.90 7.67 18.16
CA TYR A 168 -12.52 7.16 18.07
C TYR A 168 -11.44 8.21 17.85
N TYR A 169 -11.80 9.41 17.39
CA TYR A 169 -10.86 10.53 17.25
C TYR A 169 -11.65 11.82 17.47
N ASN A 170 -11.63 12.31 18.70
CA ASN A 170 -12.42 13.44 19.19
C ASN A 170 -12.19 14.71 18.31
N ARG A 171 -13.01 14.90 17.26
CA ARG A 171 -12.88 15.96 16.24
C ARG A 171 -11.47 16.13 15.63
N SER A 172 -10.61 15.13 15.74
CA SER A 172 -9.23 15.21 15.31
C SER A 172 -9.15 14.81 13.84
N SER A 173 -8.79 15.75 12.95
CA SER A 173 -8.56 15.43 11.54
C SER A 173 -7.32 14.56 11.43
N ILE A 174 -7.47 13.31 10.98
CA ILE A 174 -6.34 12.45 10.61
C ILE A 174 -5.94 12.82 9.18
N LYS A 175 -4.72 13.32 9.01
CA LYS A 175 -4.16 13.52 7.66
C LYS A 175 -3.74 12.17 7.11
N ILE A 176 -4.12 11.83 5.89
CA ILE A 176 -3.68 10.60 5.22
C ILE A 176 -2.69 10.96 4.13
N ASN A 177 -1.49 10.38 4.17
CA ASN A 177 -0.45 10.57 3.17
C ASN A 177 -0.15 9.24 2.48
N PHE A 178 -0.13 9.23 1.15
CA PHE A 178 0.40 8.10 0.38
C PHE A 178 1.86 8.33 0.03
N LYS A 179 2.63 7.24 0.11
CA LYS A 179 4.08 7.20 -0.05
C LYS A 179 4.46 5.95 -0.84
N GLY A 180 5.49 6.03 -1.65
CA GLY A 180 6.06 4.87 -2.34
C GLY A 180 7.46 4.55 -1.87
N ALA A 181 7.76 3.26 -1.72
CA ALA A 181 9.10 2.75 -1.45
C ALA A 181 9.42 1.65 -2.45
N ILE A 182 10.46 1.84 -3.26
CA ILE A 182 10.93 0.85 -4.24
C ILE A 182 12.26 0.29 -3.76
N PHE A 183 12.30 -0.99 -3.45
CA PHE A 183 13.52 -1.70 -3.07
C PHE A 183 14.04 -2.49 -4.25
N TYR A 184 15.31 -2.33 -4.61
CA TYR A 184 15.88 -3.05 -5.74
C TYR A 184 17.34 -3.48 -5.59
N ASP A 185 17.72 -4.54 -6.31
CA ASP A 185 19.12 -5.04 -6.34
C ASP A 185 19.97 -4.22 -7.34
N ARG A 186 19.59 -4.18 -8.63
CA ARG A 186 20.38 -3.46 -9.66
C ARG A 186 19.64 -2.35 -10.35
N ASN A 187 20.30 -1.20 -10.44
CA ASN A 187 19.95 -0.08 -11.29
C ASN A 187 21.15 0.30 -12.17
N GLU A 188 21.12 -0.11 -13.44
CA GLU A 188 22.09 0.37 -14.44
C GLU A 188 21.42 1.37 -15.40
N ILE A 189 20.33 2.00 -14.95
CA ILE A 189 19.73 3.11 -15.67
C ILE A 189 20.75 4.25 -15.60
N LYS A 190 21.20 4.71 -16.76
CA LYS A 190 22.27 5.73 -16.86
C LYS A 190 21.78 7.04 -16.24
N GLU A 191 22.70 7.83 -15.70
CA GLU A 191 22.47 9.13 -15.02
C GLU A 191 21.68 10.21 -15.83
N GLY A 192 21.15 9.88 -17.01
CA GLY A 192 20.27 10.75 -17.80
C GLY A 192 18.85 10.23 -18.05
N ASP A 193 18.53 8.99 -17.64
CA ASP A 193 17.21 8.38 -17.80
C ASP A 193 16.34 8.49 -16.53
N ILE A 194 16.95 8.91 -15.42
CA ILE A 194 16.28 9.28 -14.17
C ILE A 194 16.50 10.79 -14.05
N GLU A 195 15.44 11.60 -14.12
CA GLU A 195 15.55 12.99 -13.69
C GLU A 195 16.14 12.98 -12.28
N ASN A 196 17.32 13.59 -12.11
CA ASN A 196 18.06 13.65 -10.85
C ASN A 196 17.16 14.16 -9.73
N ASP A 197 16.56 13.24 -8.98
CA ASP A 197 16.24 13.37 -7.58
C ASP A 197 15.89 12.00 -7.01
N ASN A 198 16.38 11.72 -5.81
CA ASN A 198 16.06 10.51 -5.04
C ASN A 198 14.56 10.40 -4.64
N GLU A 199 13.72 11.29 -5.17
CA GLU A 199 12.27 11.36 -5.01
C GLU A 199 11.60 11.45 -6.40
N GLN A 200 11.13 10.32 -6.93
CA GLN A 200 10.27 10.34 -8.11
C GLN A 200 8.85 10.73 -7.68
N ASN A 201 8.26 11.68 -8.40
CA ASN A 201 6.85 12.01 -8.26
C ASN A 201 6.09 11.32 -9.39
N PHE A 202 5.17 10.42 -9.05
CA PHE A 202 4.25 9.85 -10.05
C PHE A 202 3.07 10.81 -10.22
N TYR A 203 2.87 11.30 -11.45
CA TYR A 203 1.92 12.38 -11.75
C TYR A 203 0.55 11.87 -12.23
N ASP A 204 0.44 10.63 -12.71
CA ASP A 204 -0.75 10.18 -13.47
C ASP A 204 -1.43 8.96 -12.84
N ILE A 205 -1.50 8.93 -11.50
CA ILE A 205 -1.90 7.72 -10.76
C ILE A 205 -3.39 7.37 -10.96
N PHE A 206 -4.22 8.21 -11.60
CA PHE A 206 -5.65 7.90 -11.81
C PHE A 206 -6.18 8.11 -13.24
N GLU A 207 -5.34 8.29 -14.25
CA GLU A 207 -5.79 8.20 -15.66
C GLU A 207 -6.11 6.73 -16.03
N GLY A 208 -7.20 6.21 -15.48
CA GLY A 208 -7.68 4.85 -15.71
C GLY A 208 -8.55 4.75 -16.95
N LYS A 209 -8.36 3.67 -17.72
CA LYS A 209 -9.21 3.30 -18.86
C LYS A 209 -10.69 3.32 -18.46
N ARG A 210 -11.48 4.11 -19.20
CA ARG A 210 -12.95 4.15 -19.13
C ARG A 210 -13.50 2.72 -19.15
N ASN A 211 -14.33 2.36 -18.16
CA ASN A 211 -15.22 1.17 -18.06
C ASN A 211 -15.04 0.22 -16.85
N LEU A 212 -14.25 0.55 -15.83
CA LEU A 212 -14.30 -0.11 -14.52
C LEU A 212 -14.79 0.87 -13.45
N LEU A 213 -15.33 0.35 -12.34
CA LEU A 213 -15.87 1.13 -11.21
C LEU A 213 -14.81 2.16 -10.75
N THR A 214 -14.98 3.40 -11.15
CA THR A 214 -14.03 4.49 -10.89
C THR A 214 -14.15 4.91 -9.44
N CYS A 215 -13.12 4.67 -8.63
CA CYS A 215 -12.97 5.34 -7.36
C CYS A 215 -12.60 6.79 -7.64
N SER A 216 -13.55 7.71 -7.45
CA SER A 216 -13.24 9.15 -7.41
C SER A 216 -12.40 9.37 -6.16
N THR A 217 -11.08 9.47 -6.32
CA THR A 217 -10.23 9.86 -5.20
C THR A 217 -10.47 11.34 -4.92
N ILE A 218 -10.33 11.74 -3.66
CA ILE A 218 -10.38 13.15 -3.23
C ILE A 218 -9.11 13.92 -3.63
N LEU A 219 -8.23 13.25 -4.39
CA LEU A 219 -6.94 13.76 -4.79
C LEU A 219 -7.13 14.62 -6.04
N SER A 220 -6.62 15.84 -5.99
CA SER A 220 -6.51 16.74 -7.13
C SER A 220 -5.52 16.20 -8.15
N ASP A 221 -5.61 16.64 -9.41
CA ASP A 221 -4.68 16.28 -10.48
C ASP A 221 -3.20 16.64 -10.17
N ASN A 222 -2.96 17.43 -9.11
CA ASN A 222 -1.64 17.84 -8.64
C ASN A 222 -1.13 17.03 -7.44
N ASP A 223 -1.90 16.09 -6.91
CA ASP A 223 -1.49 15.30 -5.75
C ASP A 223 -0.47 14.25 -6.17
N LYS A 224 0.76 14.42 -5.68
CA LYS A 224 1.90 13.57 -6.02
C LYS A 224 2.11 12.52 -4.94
N ILE A 225 2.31 11.26 -5.34
CA ILE A 225 3.00 10.32 -4.47
C ILE A 225 4.49 10.55 -4.62
N LYS A 226 5.11 10.90 -3.49
CA LYS A 226 6.55 10.86 -3.32
C LYS A 226 7.04 9.42 -3.23
N VAL A 227 8.02 9.07 -4.06
CA VAL A 227 8.59 7.73 -4.12
C VAL A 227 10.08 7.76 -3.89
N LYS A 228 10.52 7.04 -2.86
CA LYS A 228 11.93 6.88 -2.54
C LYS A 228 12.39 5.49 -2.93
N SER A 229 13.59 5.39 -3.48
CA SER A 229 14.17 4.11 -3.86
C SER A 229 15.36 3.72 -2.98
N PHE A 230 15.55 2.42 -2.80
CA PHE A 230 16.54 1.83 -1.90
C PHE A 230 17.26 0.68 -2.59
N ASN A 231 18.59 0.68 -2.57
CA ASN A 231 19.40 -0.25 -3.36
C ASN A 231 20.65 -0.81 -2.66
N ASN A 232 20.77 -0.60 -1.35
CA ASN A 232 21.90 -1.08 -0.56
C ASN A 232 21.66 -2.53 -0.13
N ILE A 233 21.70 -3.45 -1.09
CA ILE A 233 21.53 -4.88 -0.84
C ILE A 233 22.79 -5.46 -0.18
N ASP A 234 22.60 -6.26 0.86
CA ASP A 234 23.67 -6.99 1.55
C ASP A 234 24.03 -8.30 0.82
N ASP A 235 25.09 -8.96 1.31
CA ASP A 235 25.58 -10.23 0.76
C ASP A 235 24.54 -11.36 0.83
N GLN A 236 23.54 -11.24 1.70
CA GLN A 236 22.45 -12.19 1.87
C GLN A 236 21.26 -11.89 0.95
N GLY A 237 21.35 -10.84 0.11
CA GLY A 237 20.28 -10.44 -0.78
C GLY A 237 19.15 -9.70 -0.07
N SER A 238 19.45 -9.02 1.04
CA SER A 238 18.48 -8.29 1.86
C SER A 238 18.79 -6.80 1.87
N ILE A 239 17.75 -5.97 2.02
CA ILE A 239 17.89 -4.54 2.29
C ILE A 239 17.34 -4.25 3.68
N THR A 240 18.11 -3.55 4.50
CA THR A 240 17.65 -3.08 5.82
C THR A 240 17.50 -1.56 5.81
N VAL A 241 16.34 -1.07 6.25
CA VAL A 241 16.04 0.36 6.36
C VAL A 241 15.34 0.64 7.69
N LYS A 242 15.45 1.87 8.19
CA LYS A 242 14.71 2.28 9.38
C LYS A 242 13.31 2.73 9.00
N ILE A 243 12.34 2.62 9.90
CA ILE A 243 10.99 3.17 9.65
C ILE A 243 11.04 4.67 9.34
N GLU A 244 11.96 5.41 9.97
CA GLU A 244 12.21 6.83 9.71
C GLU A 244 12.51 7.11 8.23
N ASP A 245 13.32 6.26 7.59
CA ASP A 245 13.73 6.44 6.20
C ASP A 245 12.55 6.37 5.21
N LEU A 246 11.51 5.62 5.59
CA LEU A 246 10.27 5.44 4.84
C LEU A 246 9.24 6.53 5.11
N LEU A 247 9.45 7.32 6.17
CA LEU A 247 8.58 8.42 6.54
C LEU A 247 8.97 9.75 5.88
N PHE A 248 10.03 9.77 5.05
CA PHE A 248 10.61 10.89 4.26
C PHE A 248 9.86 12.24 4.27
N LYS A 249 10.59 13.34 4.48
CA LYS A 249 10.02 14.67 4.77
C LYS A 249 9.24 15.29 3.61
#